data_AF-A0A4W3K390-F1
#
_entry.id   AF-A0A4W3K390-F1
#
_cell.length_a   1.000
_cell.length_b   1.000
_cell.length_c   1.000
_cell.angle_alpha   90.00
_cell.angle_beta   90.00
_cell.angle_gamma   90.00
#
_symmetry.space_group_name_H-M   'P 1'
#
loop_
_entity.id
_entity.type
_entity.pdbx_description
1 polymer ?
#
loop_
_entity_poly.entity_id
_entity_poly.type
_entity_poly.pdbx_seq_one_letter_code
_entity_poly.pdbx_strand_id
1 'polypeptide(L)'
;MLWERKIQLGKEARSAVDSNIGQSEVRSMRAEIHRMQVRHTQLMKQQERMIREMEAIVTRRDTILTRGEAQAKMDKTKITRNDYHNKIQEACKKIAAAQKNIEESDKTIEELRERQRLICGEMREKQCQIQENQTVTHIINADIDNLEEKKRTNFCQIVTLQTRAKHLQAVKEGKYKPQWKTEESLKNEMQKQENQMHAFSSTIDFLLQQRPHYQPALRKVTLAIASWKAAAKEKL
;
A
#
# COMPACT_ATOMS: atom_id res chain seq x y z
N MET A 1 -5.43 2.48 -63.55
CA MET A 1 -4.43 2.41 -62.46
C MET A 1 -5.00 2.49 -61.03
N LEU A 2 -5.58 3.60 -60.53
CA LEU A 2 -6.08 3.64 -59.12
C LEU A 2 -7.35 2.79 -58.87
N TRP A 3 -8.27 2.75 -59.84
CA TRP A 3 -9.52 2.00 -59.73
C TRP A 3 -9.32 0.48 -59.77
N GLU A 4 -8.44 -0.01 -60.65
CA GLU A 4 -8.07 -1.43 -60.69
C GLU A 4 -7.46 -1.88 -59.37
N ARG A 5 -6.58 -1.07 -58.76
CA ARG A 5 -6.00 -1.42 -57.45
C ARG A 5 -7.04 -1.46 -56.34
N LYS A 6 -8.06 -0.59 -56.38
CA LYS A 6 -9.17 -0.61 -55.41
C LYS A 6 -10.08 -1.83 -55.59
N ILE A 7 -10.32 -2.24 -56.84
CA ILE A 7 -11.07 -3.47 -57.16
C ILE A 7 -10.26 -4.70 -56.74
N GLN A 8 -8.95 -4.72 -56.99
CA GLN A 8 -8.04 -5.77 -56.58
C GLN A 8 -8.05 -5.93 -55.05
N LEU A 9 -7.86 -4.83 -54.31
CA LEU A 9 -7.93 -4.83 -52.84
C LEU A 9 -9.30 -5.29 -52.31
N GLY A 10 -10.40 -4.93 -52.99
CA GLY A 10 -11.74 -5.40 -52.62
C GLY A 10 -11.91 -6.91 -52.83
N LYS A 11 -11.34 -7.46 -53.90
CA LYS A 11 -11.32 -8.91 -54.17
C LYS A 11 -10.43 -9.66 -53.17
N GLU A 12 -9.25 -9.11 -52.87
CA GLU A 12 -8.31 -9.68 -51.89
C GLU A 12 -8.89 -9.65 -50.46
N ALA A 13 -9.50 -8.54 -50.04
CA ALA A 13 -10.16 -8.44 -48.74
C ALA A 13 -11.33 -9.42 -48.61
N ARG A 14 -12.16 -9.57 -49.66
CA ARG A 14 -13.25 -10.54 -49.66
C ARG A 14 -12.73 -11.97 -49.63
N SER A 15 -11.70 -12.28 -50.42
CA SER A 15 -11.06 -13.61 -50.40
C SER A 15 -10.36 -13.92 -49.07
N ALA A 16 -9.87 -12.91 -48.35
CA ALA A 16 -9.30 -13.07 -47.02
C ALA A 16 -10.39 -13.33 -45.97
N VAL A 17 -11.53 -12.63 -46.05
CA VAL A 17 -12.68 -12.81 -45.16
C VAL A 17 -13.43 -14.12 -45.43
N ASP A 18 -13.61 -14.50 -46.68
CA ASP A 18 -14.23 -15.77 -47.11
C ASP A 18 -13.23 -16.94 -47.14
N SER A 19 -11.98 -16.71 -46.70
CA SER A 19 -11.01 -17.80 -46.61
C SER A 19 -11.52 -18.84 -45.60
N ASN A 20 -11.54 -20.12 -46.01
CA ASN A 20 -11.95 -21.25 -45.16
C ASN A 20 -11.02 -21.48 -43.94
N ILE A 21 -10.02 -20.61 -43.75
CA ILE A 21 -9.04 -20.65 -42.68
C ILE A 21 -9.80 -20.41 -41.36
N GLY A 22 -9.86 -21.42 -40.49
CA GLY A 22 -10.56 -21.38 -39.20
C GLY A 22 -12.02 -21.86 -39.21
N GLN A 23 -12.68 -22.03 -40.35
CA GLN A 23 -14.06 -22.56 -40.40
C GLN A 23 -14.15 -24.03 -39.97
N SER A 24 -13.12 -24.83 -40.24
CA SER A 24 -13.00 -26.20 -39.72
C SER A 24 -12.87 -26.23 -38.20
N GLU A 25 -12.08 -25.31 -37.63
CA GLU A 25 -11.88 -25.17 -36.19
C GLU A 25 -13.18 -24.72 -35.50
N VAL A 26 -13.89 -23.74 -36.06
CA VAL A 26 -15.21 -23.31 -35.55
C VAL A 26 -16.23 -24.44 -35.58
N ARG A 27 -16.27 -25.25 -36.65
CA ARG A 27 -17.14 -26.43 -36.73
C ARG A 27 -16.76 -27.50 -35.69
N SER A 28 -15.47 -27.74 -35.50
CA SER A 28 -14.96 -28.66 -34.48
C SER A 28 -15.35 -28.20 -33.07
N MET A 29 -15.15 -26.91 -32.77
CA MET A 29 -15.55 -26.30 -31.50
C MET A 29 -17.06 -26.40 -31.26
N ARG A 30 -17.90 -26.18 -32.27
CA ARG A 30 -19.37 -26.35 -32.15
C ARG A 30 -19.76 -27.79 -31.84
N ALA A 31 -19.14 -28.76 -32.51
CA ALA A 31 -19.38 -30.18 -32.23
C ALA A 31 -18.96 -30.54 -30.79
N GLU A 32 -17.85 -29.96 -30.32
CA GLU A 32 -17.37 -30.18 -28.96
C GLU A 32 -18.28 -29.52 -27.91
N ILE A 33 -18.76 -28.30 -28.14
CA ILE A 33 -19.77 -27.65 -27.30
C ILE A 33 -21.02 -28.53 -27.19
N HIS A 34 -21.49 -29.10 -28.30
CA HIS A 34 -22.63 -30.00 -28.29
C HIS A 34 -22.34 -31.29 -27.51
N ARG A 35 -21.16 -31.90 -27.70
CA ARG A 35 -20.73 -33.06 -26.89
C ARG A 35 -20.69 -32.74 -25.40
N MET A 36 -20.17 -31.57 -25.02
CA MET A 36 -20.15 -31.11 -23.63
C MET A 36 -21.56 -30.90 -23.08
N GLN A 37 -22.49 -30.34 -23.86
CA GLN A 37 -23.89 -30.17 -23.45
C GLN A 37 -24.60 -31.51 -23.23
N VAL A 38 -24.38 -32.49 -24.11
CA VAL A 38 -24.92 -33.85 -23.95
C VAL A 38 -24.34 -34.52 -22.69
N ARG A 39 -23.02 -34.41 -22.49
CA ARG A 39 -22.34 -34.94 -21.29
C ARG A 39 -22.87 -34.30 -20.02
N HIS A 40 -23.08 -32.98 -20.02
CA HIS A 40 -23.67 -32.26 -18.89
C HIS A 40 -25.07 -32.80 -18.56
N THR A 41 -25.91 -32.98 -19.57
CA THR A 41 -27.26 -33.53 -19.39
C THR A 41 -27.23 -34.96 -18.82
N GLN A 42 -26.28 -35.78 -19.27
CA GLN A 42 -26.08 -37.13 -18.72
C GLN A 42 -25.62 -37.10 -17.26
N LEU A 43 -24.70 -36.20 -16.91
CA LEU A 43 -24.24 -36.02 -15.53
C LEU A 43 -25.39 -35.57 -14.61
N MET A 44 -26.24 -34.65 -15.06
CA MET A 44 -27.42 -34.24 -14.30
C MET A 44 -28.37 -35.42 -14.03
N LYS A 45 -28.61 -36.28 -15.02
CA LYS A 45 -29.43 -37.50 -14.83
C LYS A 45 -28.78 -38.50 -13.87
N GLN A 46 -27.46 -38.63 -13.87
CA GLN A 46 -26.73 -39.48 -12.91
C GLN A 46 -26.80 -38.91 -11.50
N GLN A 47 -26.64 -37.60 -11.34
CA GLN A 47 -26.78 -36.92 -10.06
C GLN A 47 -28.19 -37.11 -9.48
N GLU A 48 -29.23 -36.94 -10.29
CA GLU A 48 -30.61 -37.11 -9.83
C GLU A 48 -30.91 -38.56 -9.42
N ARG A 49 -30.35 -39.56 -10.13
CA ARG A 49 -30.43 -40.97 -9.71
C ARG A 49 -29.75 -41.20 -8.36
N MET A 50 -28.55 -40.67 -8.19
CA MET A 50 -27.78 -40.80 -6.95
C MET A 50 -28.52 -40.16 -5.76
N ILE A 51 -29.16 -39.00 -5.97
CA ILE A 51 -29.98 -38.36 -4.94
C ILE A 51 -31.15 -39.25 -4.52
N ARG A 52 -31.90 -39.81 -5.49
CA ARG A 52 -33.02 -40.71 -5.19
C ARG A 52 -32.58 -41.98 -4.46
N GLU A 53 -31.45 -42.57 -4.85
CA GLU A 53 -30.88 -43.72 -4.15
C GLU A 53 -30.45 -43.36 -2.73
N MET A 54 -29.85 -42.19 -2.52
CA MET A 54 -29.47 -41.68 -1.20
C MET A 54 -30.71 -41.52 -0.30
N GLU A 55 -31.77 -40.89 -0.81
CA GLU A 55 -33.05 -40.73 -0.10
C GLU A 55 -33.68 -42.09 0.26
N ALA A 56 -33.65 -43.07 -0.65
CA ALA A 56 -34.15 -44.42 -0.38
C ALA A 56 -33.33 -45.14 0.72
N ILE A 57 -32.01 -44.92 0.76
CA ILE A 57 -31.16 -45.49 1.82
C ILE A 57 -31.42 -44.81 3.16
N VAL A 58 -31.59 -43.49 3.18
CA VAL A 58 -31.90 -42.72 4.40
C VAL A 58 -33.24 -43.17 4.97
N THR A 59 -34.29 -43.20 4.16
CA THR A 59 -35.62 -43.68 4.58
C THR A 59 -35.60 -45.12 5.10
N ARG A 60 -34.82 -46.00 4.48
CA ARG A 60 -34.63 -47.37 4.98
C ARG A 60 -33.91 -47.38 6.34
N ARG A 61 -32.88 -46.56 6.52
CA ARG A 61 -32.18 -46.43 7.82
C ARG A 61 -33.11 -45.90 8.90
N ASP A 62 -33.89 -44.88 8.60
CA ASP A 62 -34.86 -44.31 9.55
C ASP A 62 -35.92 -45.33 9.94
N THR A 63 -36.37 -46.15 8.98
CA THR A 63 -37.29 -47.27 9.25
C THR A 63 -36.65 -48.31 10.17
N ILE A 64 -35.38 -48.67 9.95
CA ILE A 64 -34.64 -49.61 10.80
C ILE A 64 -34.45 -49.03 12.22
N LEU A 65 -34.08 -47.75 12.34
CA LEU A 65 -33.92 -47.08 13.63
C LEU A 65 -35.24 -47.04 14.39
N THR A 66 -36.31 -46.57 13.75
CA THR A 66 -37.65 -46.49 14.36
C THR A 66 -38.14 -47.86 14.82
N ARG A 67 -37.94 -48.89 13.99
CA ARG A 67 -38.28 -50.27 14.36
C ARG A 67 -37.41 -50.79 15.50
N GLY A 68 -36.10 -50.51 15.50
CA GLY A 68 -35.17 -50.86 16.57
C GLY A 68 -35.54 -50.20 17.89
N GLU A 69 -35.94 -48.93 17.87
CA GLU A 69 -36.42 -48.21 19.04
C GLU A 69 -37.75 -48.75 19.56
N ALA A 70 -38.69 -49.09 18.68
CA ALA A 70 -39.95 -49.71 19.06
C ALA A 70 -39.72 -51.08 19.72
N GLN A 71 -38.85 -51.91 19.14
CA GLN A 71 -38.47 -53.21 19.70
C GLN A 71 -37.78 -53.04 21.07
N ALA A 72 -36.83 -52.11 21.19
CA ALA A 72 -36.13 -51.81 22.43
C ALA A 72 -37.04 -51.21 23.52
N LYS A 73 -38.16 -50.57 23.14
CA LYS A 73 -39.20 -50.12 24.08
C LYS A 73 -40.09 -51.28 24.55
N MET A 74 -40.29 -52.32 23.74
CA MET A 74 -41.06 -53.52 24.10
C MET A 74 -40.25 -54.51 24.97
N ASP A 75 -38.95 -54.64 24.72
CA ASP A 75 -38.05 -55.51 25.51
C ASP A 75 -37.66 -54.94 26.89
N LYS A 76 -38.15 -53.76 27.23
CA LYS A 76 -37.76 -52.97 28.41
C LYS A 76 -38.38 -53.44 29.73
N THR A 77 -38.69 -54.72 29.91
CA THR A 77 -39.27 -55.15 31.18
C THR A 77 -38.26 -55.38 32.30
N LYS A 78 -36.96 -55.66 32.06
CA LYS A 78 -35.93 -55.66 33.13
C LYS A 78 -34.52 -55.34 32.60
N ILE A 79 -34.01 -54.13 32.91
CA ILE A 79 -32.58 -53.81 32.76
C ILE A 79 -31.79 -54.66 33.76
N THR A 80 -30.80 -55.40 33.28
CA THR A 80 -30.04 -56.37 34.09
C THR A 80 -28.85 -55.68 34.77
N ARG A 81 -28.35 -56.20 35.89
CA ARG A 81 -27.13 -55.73 36.58
C ARG A 81 -25.94 -55.58 35.63
N ASN A 82 -25.84 -56.46 34.63
CA ASN A 82 -24.80 -56.43 33.61
C ASN A 82 -24.89 -55.18 32.70
N ASP A 83 -26.10 -54.68 32.43
CA ASP A 83 -26.30 -53.47 31.63
C ASP A 83 -25.82 -52.23 32.36
N TYR A 84 -26.03 -52.16 33.69
CA TYR A 84 -25.46 -51.09 34.53
C TYR A 84 -23.93 -51.17 34.57
N HIS A 85 -23.37 -52.37 34.68
CA HIS A 85 -21.91 -52.57 34.65
C HIS A 85 -21.31 -52.10 33.32
N ASN A 86 -21.92 -52.48 32.19
CA ASN A 86 -21.49 -52.05 30.86
C ASN A 86 -21.59 -50.52 30.69
N LYS A 87 -22.68 -49.91 31.16
CA LYS A 87 -22.85 -48.43 31.12
C LYS A 87 -21.81 -47.70 31.96
N ILE A 88 -21.48 -48.22 33.14
CA ILE A 88 -20.42 -47.65 34.00
C ILE A 88 -19.07 -47.78 33.28
N GLN A 89 -18.76 -48.95 32.71
CA GLN A 89 -17.51 -49.14 31.98
C GLN A 89 -17.40 -48.23 30.76
N GLU A 90 -18.49 -48.02 30.02
CA GLU A 90 -18.53 -47.10 28.89
C GLU A 90 -18.35 -45.65 29.35
N ALA A 91 -18.98 -45.25 30.45
CA ALA A 91 -18.80 -43.92 31.05
C ALA A 91 -17.34 -43.72 31.49
N CYS A 92 -16.71 -44.69 32.15
CA CYS A 92 -15.30 -44.65 32.52
C CYS A 92 -14.39 -44.51 31.28
N LYS A 93 -14.66 -45.25 30.20
CA LYS A 93 -13.92 -45.12 28.94
C LYS A 93 -14.07 -43.72 28.33
N LYS A 94 -15.28 -43.16 28.34
CA LYS A 94 -15.54 -41.79 27.87
C LYS A 94 -14.81 -40.74 28.71
N ILE A 95 -14.80 -40.90 30.03
CA ILE A 95 -14.06 -40.01 30.95
C ILE A 95 -12.55 -40.08 30.64
N ALA A 96 -11.99 -41.29 30.51
CA ALA A 96 -10.56 -41.46 30.20
C ALA A 96 -10.20 -40.85 28.82
N ALA A 97 -11.05 -41.05 27.81
CA ALA A 97 -10.85 -40.44 26.50
C ALA A 97 -10.94 -38.90 26.57
N ALA A 98 -11.91 -38.35 27.32
CA ALA A 98 -12.03 -36.91 27.52
C ALA A 98 -10.81 -36.33 28.25
N GLN A 99 -10.30 -37.01 29.28
CA GLN A 99 -9.08 -36.62 29.98
C GLN A 99 -7.87 -36.57 29.05
N LYS A 100 -7.68 -37.58 28.20
CA LYS A 100 -6.62 -37.60 27.19
C LYS A 100 -6.74 -36.42 26.21
N ASN A 101 -7.95 -36.12 25.75
CA ASN A 101 -8.19 -35.00 24.86
C ASN A 101 -7.92 -33.65 25.54
N ILE A 102 -8.22 -33.52 26.85
CA ILE A 102 -7.89 -32.33 27.63
C ILE A 102 -6.37 -32.18 27.72
N GLU A 103 -5.63 -33.23 28.05
CA GLU A 103 -4.16 -33.21 28.11
C GLU A 103 -3.52 -32.85 26.75
N GLU A 104 -4.06 -33.38 25.65
CA GLU A 104 -3.63 -33.01 24.30
C GLU A 104 -3.94 -31.54 24.00
N SER A 105 -5.12 -31.06 24.38
CA SER A 105 -5.51 -29.66 24.22
C SER A 105 -4.61 -28.72 25.03
N ASP A 106 -4.30 -29.05 26.28
CA ASP A 106 -3.41 -28.27 27.15
C ASP A 106 -2.01 -28.15 26.56
N LYS A 107 -1.47 -29.24 25.99
CA LYS A 107 -0.18 -29.21 25.27
C LYS A 107 -0.23 -28.25 24.07
N THR A 108 -1.30 -28.31 23.28
CA THR A 108 -1.43 -27.40 22.12
C THR A 108 -1.56 -25.94 22.56
N ILE A 109 -2.26 -25.66 23.65
CA ILE A 109 -2.38 -24.31 24.21
C ILE A 109 -1.01 -23.79 24.63
N GLU A 110 -0.19 -24.63 25.28
CA GLU A 110 1.14 -24.22 25.72
C GLU A 110 2.10 -23.96 24.56
N GLU A 111 2.07 -24.81 23.52
CA GLU A 111 2.82 -24.57 22.28
C GLU A 111 2.41 -23.26 21.60
N LEU A 112 1.10 -22.97 21.54
CA LEU A 112 0.59 -21.73 20.95
C LEU A 112 1.00 -20.50 21.76
N ARG A 113 0.98 -20.58 23.09
CA ARG A 113 1.46 -19.51 23.98
C ARG A 113 2.94 -19.22 23.78
N GLU A 114 3.76 -20.27 23.65
CA GLU A 114 5.19 -20.10 23.42
C GLU A 114 5.46 -19.47 22.05
N ARG A 115 4.77 -19.91 21.00
CA ARG A 115 4.84 -19.26 19.67
C ARG A 115 4.38 -17.80 19.73
N GLN A 116 3.30 -17.51 20.43
CA GLN A 116 2.81 -16.13 20.62
C GLN A 116 3.87 -15.29 21.33
N ARG A 117 4.53 -15.81 22.36
CA ARG A 117 5.59 -15.13 23.11
C ARG A 117 6.79 -14.79 22.21
N LEU A 118 7.23 -15.74 21.39
CA LEU A 118 8.32 -15.56 20.42
C LEU A 118 7.99 -14.47 19.40
N ILE A 119 6.83 -14.57 18.73
CA ILE A 119 6.38 -13.59 17.74
C ILE A 119 6.23 -12.20 18.36
N CYS A 120 5.68 -12.09 19.58
CA CYS A 120 5.61 -10.81 20.29
C CYS A 120 7.00 -10.24 20.60
N GLY A 121 7.99 -11.09 20.88
CA GLY A 121 9.38 -10.71 21.05
C GLY A 121 9.97 -10.12 19.78
N GLU A 122 9.88 -10.84 18.66
CA GLU A 122 10.36 -10.41 17.35
C GLU A 122 9.68 -9.11 16.90
N MET A 123 8.37 -8.99 17.09
CA MET A 123 7.62 -7.79 16.74
C MET A 123 8.10 -6.56 17.53
N ARG A 124 8.42 -6.73 18.83
CA ARG A 124 8.99 -5.65 19.64
C ARG A 124 10.39 -5.26 19.16
N GLU A 125 11.24 -6.23 18.82
CA GLU A 125 12.56 -5.97 18.29
C GLU A 125 12.49 -5.18 16.97
N LYS A 126 11.60 -5.60 16.06
CA LYS A 126 11.35 -4.88 14.80
C LYS A 126 10.81 -3.47 15.04
N GLN A 127 9.96 -3.29 16.04
CA GLN A 127 9.47 -1.96 16.43
C GLN A 127 10.59 -1.05 16.93
N CYS A 128 11.52 -1.56 17.74
CA CYS A 128 12.71 -0.81 18.17
C CYS A 128 13.59 -0.44 16.98
N GLN A 129 13.87 -1.38 16.07
CA GLN A 129 14.66 -1.13 14.85
C GLN A 129 14.02 -0.04 13.97
N ILE A 130 12.69 -0.03 13.83
CA ILE A 130 11.98 1.03 13.10
C ILE A 130 12.18 2.38 13.75
N GLN A 131 12.07 2.47 15.08
CA GLN A 131 12.25 3.72 15.81
C GLN A 131 13.69 4.24 15.68
N GLU A 132 14.69 3.38 15.78
CA GLU A 132 16.11 3.74 15.55
C GLU A 132 16.33 4.23 14.12
N ASN A 133 15.78 3.55 13.12
CA ASN A 133 15.91 3.99 11.72
C ASN A 133 15.19 5.32 11.48
N GLN A 134 14.07 5.58 12.15
CA GLN A 134 13.37 6.87 12.07
C GLN A 134 14.21 8.00 12.65
N THR A 135 14.86 7.81 13.81
CA THR A 135 15.73 8.84 14.40
C THR A 135 16.92 9.13 13.50
N VAL A 136 17.56 8.10 12.94
CA VAL A 136 18.66 8.27 11.97
C VAL A 136 18.18 9.02 10.72
N THR A 137 17.01 8.67 10.18
CA THR A 137 16.41 9.36 9.03
C THR A 137 16.16 10.84 9.34
N HIS A 138 15.65 11.16 10.53
CA HIS A 138 15.45 12.55 10.94
C HIS A 138 16.77 13.34 11.03
N ILE A 139 17.84 12.74 11.56
CA ILE A 139 19.17 13.35 11.64
C ILE A 139 19.71 13.62 10.23
N ILE A 140 19.68 12.63 9.35
CA ILE A 140 20.18 12.76 7.96
C ILE A 140 19.39 13.83 7.20
N ASN A 141 18.06 13.89 7.37
CA ASN A 141 17.25 14.93 6.73
C ASN A 141 17.60 16.34 7.23
N ALA A 142 17.84 16.50 8.53
CA ALA A 142 18.30 17.78 9.08
C ALA A 142 19.68 18.18 8.50
N ASP A 143 20.58 17.22 8.33
CA ASP A 143 21.89 17.46 7.71
C ASP A 143 21.78 17.83 6.23
N ILE A 144 20.89 17.18 5.47
CA ILE A 144 20.58 17.54 4.09
C ILE A 144 20.11 18.99 4.01
N ASP A 145 19.14 19.37 4.86
CA ASP A 145 18.62 20.75 4.90
C ASP A 145 19.73 21.77 5.19
N ASN A 146 20.59 21.48 6.17
CA ASN A 146 21.72 22.34 6.53
C ASN A 146 22.74 22.47 5.38
N LEU A 147 23.03 21.38 4.67
CA LEU A 147 23.93 21.38 3.52
C LEU A 147 23.33 22.13 2.33
N GLU A 148 22.04 21.99 2.08
CA GLU A 148 21.33 22.76 1.06
C GLU A 148 21.38 24.27 1.35
N GLU A 149 21.18 24.65 2.62
CA GLU A 149 21.30 26.05 3.05
C GLU A 149 22.70 26.59 2.79
N LYS A 150 23.74 25.88 3.24
CA LYS A 150 25.14 26.27 2.99
C LYS A 150 25.46 26.37 1.50
N LYS A 151 24.99 25.42 0.69
CA LYS A 151 25.17 25.45 -0.77
C LYS A 151 24.56 26.72 -1.37
N ARG A 152 23.34 27.08 -0.96
CA ARG A 152 22.63 28.28 -1.44
C ARG A 152 23.32 29.56 -1.00
N THR A 153 23.75 29.67 0.26
CA THR A 153 24.47 30.86 0.75
C THR A 153 25.77 31.06 0.00
N ASN A 154 26.55 29.99 -0.19
CA ASN A 154 27.81 30.03 -0.94
C ASN A 154 27.57 30.44 -2.40
N PHE A 155 26.54 29.90 -3.04
CA PHE A 155 26.17 30.29 -4.39
C PHE A 155 25.83 31.78 -4.50
N CYS A 156 25.01 32.31 -3.57
CA CYS A 156 24.67 33.74 -3.54
C CYS A 156 25.93 34.61 -3.37
N GLN A 157 26.84 34.23 -2.46
CA GLN A 157 28.11 34.94 -2.26
C GLN A 157 29.01 34.91 -3.49
N ILE A 158 29.11 33.77 -4.18
CA ILE A 158 29.89 33.68 -5.42
C ILE A 158 29.30 34.61 -6.49
N VAL A 159 27.97 34.61 -6.67
CA VAL A 159 27.31 35.48 -7.66
C VAL A 159 27.51 36.97 -7.33
N THR A 160 27.45 37.37 -6.06
CA THR A 160 27.69 38.77 -5.66
C THR A 160 29.14 39.17 -5.92
N LEU A 161 30.11 38.32 -5.56
CA LEU A 161 31.53 38.57 -5.81
C LEU A 161 31.86 38.63 -7.31
N GLN A 162 31.30 37.72 -8.12
CA GLN A 162 31.45 37.74 -9.58
C GLN A 162 30.86 39.00 -10.20
N THR A 163 29.69 39.43 -9.74
CA THR A 163 29.05 40.68 -10.21
C THR A 163 29.88 41.90 -9.84
N ARG A 164 30.39 41.94 -8.60
CA ARG A 164 31.32 43.00 -8.15
C ARG A 164 32.60 43.02 -8.98
N ALA A 165 33.19 41.87 -9.26
CA ALA A 165 34.39 41.76 -10.09
C ALA A 165 34.14 42.29 -11.52
N LYS A 166 32.99 41.95 -12.13
CA LYS A 166 32.60 42.49 -13.44
C LYS A 166 32.46 44.02 -13.42
N HIS A 167 31.87 44.58 -12.37
CA HIS A 167 31.76 46.04 -12.24
C HIS A 167 33.13 46.70 -12.07
N LEU A 168 34.00 46.16 -11.22
CA LEU A 168 35.37 46.68 -11.04
C LEU A 168 36.18 46.61 -12.35
N GLN A 169 36.03 45.52 -13.11
CA GLN A 169 36.67 45.39 -14.43
C GLN A 169 36.14 46.44 -15.42
N ALA A 170 34.82 46.68 -15.45
CA ALA A 170 34.24 47.72 -16.31
C ALA A 170 34.72 49.13 -15.92
N VAL A 171 34.97 49.39 -14.63
CA VAL A 171 35.56 50.66 -14.16
C VAL A 171 36.99 50.78 -14.68
N LYS A 172 37.80 49.73 -14.55
CA LYS A 172 39.18 49.70 -15.06
C LYS A 172 39.25 49.93 -16.58
N GLU A 173 38.28 49.42 -17.33
CA GLU A 173 38.18 49.59 -18.79
C GLU A 173 37.51 50.91 -19.22
N GLY A 174 37.06 51.76 -18.29
CA GLY A 174 36.35 53.01 -18.58
C GLY A 174 34.94 52.82 -19.17
N LYS A 175 34.39 51.60 -19.15
CA LYS A 175 33.06 51.25 -19.71
C LYS A 175 31.94 51.30 -18.66
N TYR A 176 32.28 51.51 -17.39
CA TYR A 176 31.31 51.52 -16.30
C TYR A 176 30.43 52.79 -16.36
N LYS A 177 29.11 52.59 -16.39
CA LYS A 177 28.12 53.66 -16.29
C LYS A 177 27.49 53.63 -14.91
N PRO A 178 27.68 54.67 -14.07
CA PRO A 178 27.02 54.75 -12.77
C PRO A 178 25.50 54.73 -12.96
N GLN A 179 24.81 53.87 -12.21
CA GLN A 179 23.34 53.85 -12.20
C GLN A 179 22.77 55.14 -11.60
N TRP A 180 23.49 55.75 -10.65
CA TRP A 180 23.12 56.99 -9.97
C TRP A 180 24.22 58.02 -10.21
N LYS A 181 23.86 59.19 -10.75
CA LYS A 181 24.81 60.22 -11.20
C LYS A 181 25.23 61.18 -10.09
N THR A 182 24.42 61.32 -9.04
CA THR A 182 24.68 62.18 -7.87
C THR A 182 24.65 61.38 -6.58
N GLU A 183 25.49 61.78 -5.62
CA GLU A 183 25.60 61.11 -4.32
C GLU A 183 24.29 61.14 -3.52
N GLU A 184 23.52 62.24 -3.61
CA GLU A 184 22.20 62.35 -2.99
C GLU A 184 21.18 61.37 -3.58
N SER A 185 21.18 61.16 -4.90
CA SER A 185 20.28 60.18 -5.54
C SER A 185 20.60 58.75 -5.12
N LEU A 186 21.89 58.44 -4.92
CA LEU A 186 22.34 57.15 -4.41
C LEU A 186 21.91 56.93 -2.95
N LYS A 187 22.11 57.92 -2.08
CA LYS A 187 21.71 57.86 -0.67
C LYS A 187 20.20 57.68 -0.52
N ASN A 188 19.40 58.42 -1.30
CA ASN A 188 17.94 58.31 -1.27
C ASN A 188 17.45 56.92 -1.72
N GLU A 189 18.02 56.34 -2.79
CA GLU A 189 17.62 54.99 -3.19
C GLU A 189 18.12 53.93 -2.20
N MET A 190 19.31 54.08 -1.62
CA MET A 190 19.78 53.17 -0.55
C MET A 190 18.81 53.17 0.64
N GLN A 191 18.40 54.34 1.12
CA GLN A 191 17.43 54.46 2.22
C GLN A 191 16.08 53.82 1.86
N LYS A 192 15.62 54.00 0.61
CA LYS A 192 14.38 53.39 0.13
C LYS A 192 14.46 51.86 0.12
N GLN A 193 15.57 51.29 -0.37
CA GLN A 193 15.79 49.84 -0.35
C GLN A 193 15.87 49.29 1.08
N GLU A 194 16.51 50.02 1.99
CA GLU A 194 16.58 49.67 3.41
C GLU A 194 15.19 49.68 4.06
N ASN A 195 14.40 50.73 3.83
CA ASN A 195 13.02 50.82 4.32
C ASN A 195 12.14 49.68 3.77
N GLN A 196 12.29 49.32 2.49
CA GLN A 196 11.59 48.18 1.89
C GLN A 196 11.98 46.86 2.55
N MET A 197 13.27 46.64 2.81
CA MET A 197 13.75 45.43 3.49
C MET A 197 13.26 45.34 4.93
N HIS A 198 13.18 46.47 5.65
CA HIS A 198 12.54 46.52 6.97
C HIS A 198 11.05 46.15 6.89
N ALA A 199 10.30 46.70 5.94
CA ALA A 199 8.88 46.38 5.75
C ALA A 199 8.66 44.89 5.43
N PHE A 200 9.50 44.30 4.56
CA PHE A 200 9.45 42.86 4.26
C PHE A 200 9.78 42.01 5.49
N SER A 201 10.79 42.39 6.28
CA SER A 201 11.09 41.71 7.55
C SER A 201 9.89 41.73 8.48
N SER A 202 9.30 42.90 8.74
CA SER A 202 8.15 43.04 9.63
C SER A 202 6.95 42.24 9.15
N THR A 203 6.71 42.18 7.83
CA THR A 203 5.63 41.38 7.26
C THR A 203 5.87 39.88 7.45
N ILE A 204 7.10 39.41 7.23
CA ILE A 204 7.47 38.01 7.43
C ILE A 204 7.38 37.63 8.91
N ASP A 205 7.88 38.49 9.80
CA ASP A 205 7.82 38.27 11.25
C ASP A 205 6.36 38.18 11.72
N PHE A 206 5.49 39.07 11.21
CA PHE A 206 4.04 39.02 11.47
C PHE A 206 3.39 37.75 10.92
N LEU A 207 3.71 37.35 9.67
CA LEU A 207 3.17 36.12 9.07
C LEU A 207 3.60 34.87 9.83
N LEU A 208 4.85 34.80 10.29
CA LEU A 208 5.36 33.70 11.09
C LEU A 208 4.72 33.64 12.48
N GLN A 209 4.42 34.80 13.08
CA GLN A 209 3.68 34.88 14.35
C GLN A 209 2.23 34.40 14.21
N GLN A 210 1.56 34.79 13.11
CA GLN A 210 0.17 34.40 12.86
C GLN A 210 0.03 32.94 12.40
N ARG A 211 1.04 32.43 11.69
CA ARG A 211 0.99 31.11 11.02
C ARG A 211 2.36 30.40 11.10
N PRO A 212 2.68 29.76 12.24
CA PRO A 212 3.98 29.09 12.45
C PRO A 212 4.28 27.95 11.46
N HIS A 213 3.25 27.32 10.90
CA HIS A 213 3.41 26.20 9.96
C HIS A 213 4.03 26.60 8.60
N TYR A 214 4.07 27.89 8.25
CA TYR A 214 4.77 28.35 7.04
C TYR A 214 6.27 28.55 7.26
N GLN A 215 6.79 28.33 8.48
CA GLN A 215 8.21 28.51 8.81
C GLN A 215 9.15 27.75 7.86
N PRO A 216 8.91 26.47 7.50
CA PRO A 216 9.79 25.76 6.56
C PRO A 216 9.79 26.38 5.16
N ALA A 217 8.63 26.85 4.68
CA ALA A 217 8.50 27.47 3.37
C ALA A 217 9.16 28.85 3.31
N LEU A 218 9.09 29.62 4.40
CA LEU A 218 9.62 30.98 4.50
C LEU A 218 11.08 31.06 4.97
N ARG A 219 11.64 29.97 5.53
CA ARG A 219 13.01 29.87 6.07
C ARG A 219 14.06 30.47 5.13
N LYS A 220 13.93 30.23 3.83
CA LYS A 220 14.82 30.76 2.78
C LYS A 220 14.84 32.29 2.75
N VAL A 221 13.66 32.92 2.82
CA VAL A 221 13.52 34.38 2.76
C VAL A 221 13.99 35.00 4.08
N THR A 222 13.68 34.36 5.21
CA THR A 222 14.13 34.80 6.54
C THR A 222 15.66 34.82 6.65
N LEU A 223 16.34 33.77 6.17
CA LEU A 223 17.81 33.70 6.16
C LEU A 223 18.43 34.77 5.25
N ALA A 224 17.83 35.03 4.09
CA ALA A 224 18.30 36.07 3.18
C ALA A 224 18.20 37.47 3.82
N ILE A 225 17.08 37.79 4.48
CA ILE A 225 16.90 39.06 5.21
C ILE A 225 17.87 39.16 6.40
N ALA A 226 18.10 38.07 7.13
CA ALA A 226 19.07 38.03 8.22
C ALA A 226 20.50 38.31 7.73
N SER A 227 20.90 37.70 6.61
CA SER A 227 22.21 37.95 5.97
C SER A 227 22.37 39.39 5.50
N TRP A 228 21.30 40.01 4.97
CA TRP A 228 21.27 41.42 4.63
C TRP A 228 21.44 42.32 5.86
N LYS A 229 20.69 42.05 6.95
CA LYS A 229 20.84 42.79 8.22
C LYS A 229 22.26 42.70 8.79
N ALA A 230 22.90 41.53 8.68
CA ALA A 230 24.29 41.34 9.11
C ALA A 230 25.27 42.17 8.27
N ALA A 231 25.12 42.14 6.94
CA ALA A 231 25.95 42.92 6.02
C ALA A 231 25.72 44.44 6.12
N ALA A 232 24.53 44.88 6.57
CA ALA A 232 24.26 46.29 6.86
C ALA A 232 24.96 46.75 8.15
N LYS A 233 25.05 45.90 9.17
CA LYS A 233 25.76 46.20 10.43
C LYS A 233 27.28 46.27 10.28
N GLU A 234 27.90 45.51 9.37
CA GLU A 234 29.34 45.58 9.10
C GLU A 234 29.79 46.86 8.37
N LYS A 235 28.86 47.73 7.94
CA LYS A 235 29.15 48.99 7.25
C LYS A 235 29.07 50.23 8.15
N LEU A 236 28.79 50.05 9.45
CA LEU A 236 28.87 51.04 10.52
C LEU A 236 30.18 50.85 11.28
#